data_AF-A9A5Q8-F1
#
_entry.id   AF-A9A5Q8-F1
#
_cell.length_a   1.000
_cell.length_b   1.000
_cell.length_c   1.000
_cell.angle_alpha   90.00
_cell.angle_beta   90.00
_cell.angle_gamma   90.00
#
_symmetry.space_group_name_H-M   'P 1'
#
loop_
_entity.id
_entity.type
_entity.pdbx_description
1 polymer ?
#
loop_
_entity_poly.entity_id
_entity_poly.type
_entity_poly.pdbx_seq_one_letter_code
_entity_poly.pdbx_strand_id
1 'polypeptide(L)'
;MRGEFQMNSDVLANDSVDDQFCQMCGKSSTKNPLSKVTADDSEEKELVMCNTCICLRNLSLLCVSESEKIRKDTGYETEIQINRRKEVRFRLYAYQQISESENLRVEEHDLINSAAEKINISPITARRYLDKICSSAGVLKRVDDGDSVYVEYSLKKEDFQ
;
A
#
# COMPACT_ATOMS: atom_id res chain seq x y z
N MET A 1 6.06 66.10 22.01
CA MET A 1 5.23 65.52 20.94
C MET A 1 5.60 64.05 20.83
N ARG A 2 4.65 63.17 21.13
CA ARG A 2 4.82 61.72 21.05
C ARG A 2 4.71 61.32 19.56
N GLY A 3 5.77 60.73 19.02
CA GLY A 3 5.76 60.09 17.71
C GLY A 3 5.87 58.59 17.91
N GLU A 4 4.74 57.90 17.94
CA GLU A 4 4.66 56.46 17.69
C GLU A 4 4.76 56.26 16.19
N PHE A 5 5.64 55.38 15.70
CA PHE A 5 5.43 54.74 14.39
C PHE A 5 6.20 53.41 14.33
N GLN A 6 5.43 52.38 14.70
CA GLN A 6 5.41 50.99 14.23
C GLN A 6 6.67 50.37 13.62
N MET A 7 7.20 49.37 14.34
CA MET A 7 7.94 48.26 13.74
C MET A 7 7.01 47.51 12.80
N ASN A 8 7.32 47.50 11.50
CA ASN A 8 6.73 46.54 10.57
C ASN A 8 7.37 45.17 10.85
N SER A 9 6.66 44.38 11.66
CA SER A 9 6.85 42.94 11.76
C SER A 9 6.15 42.28 10.57
N ASP A 10 6.77 42.33 9.39
CA ASP A 10 6.39 41.42 8.31
C ASP A 10 7.04 40.07 8.58
N VAL A 11 6.54 39.40 9.62
CA VAL A 11 6.63 37.94 9.73
C VAL A 11 5.64 37.42 8.70
N LEU A 12 6.11 37.31 7.46
CA LEU A 12 5.45 36.47 6.47
C LEU A 12 5.54 35.05 7.03
N ALA A 13 4.44 34.61 7.62
CA ALA A 13 4.14 33.21 7.81
C ALA A 13 4.25 32.55 6.43
N ASN A 14 5.41 31.95 6.17
CA ASN A 14 5.54 30.91 5.17
C ASN A 14 4.77 29.70 5.71
N ASP A 15 3.44 29.72 5.56
CA ASP A 15 2.62 28.51 5.56
C ASP A 15 2.95 27.75 4.26
N SER A 16 4.17 27.22 4.18
CA SER A 16 4.66 26.49 3.02
C SER A 16 4.53 24.99 3.26
N VAL A 17 3.46 24.43 2.68
CA VAL A 17 3.25 23.01 2.36
C VAL A 17 3.47 22.07 3.54
N ASP A 18 2.39 21.73 4.23
CA ASP A 18 2.40 20.67 5.25
C ASP A 18 3.09 19.41 4.70
N ASP A 19 4.29 19.13 5.22
CA ASP A 19 4.93 17.83 5.14
C ASP A 19 4.03 16.83 5.88
N GLN A 20 2.97 16.38 5.21
CA GLN A 20 2.12 15.34 5.75
C GLN A 20 2.90 14.03 5.71
N PHE A 21 2.85 13.29 6.81
CA PHE A 21 3.49 11.99 6.95
C PHE A 21 2.44 10.91 7.15
N CYS A 22 2.71 9.71 6.62
CA CYS A 22 1.92 8.53 6.96
C CYS A 22 2.03 8.26 8.46
N GLN A 23 0.89 8.26 9.17
CA GLN A 23 0.85 8.04 10.62
C GLN A 23 1.25 6.61 11.02
N MET A 24 1.33 5.67 10.07
CA MET A 24 1.76 4.29 10.32
C MET A 24 3.25 4.05 10.08
N CYS A 25 3.86 4.67 9.07
CA CYS A 25 5.26 4.39 8.70
C CYS A 25 6.17 5.62 8.67
N GLY A 26 5.64 6.82 8.93
CA GLY A 26 6.39 8.08 8.97
C GLY A 26 6.90 8.56 7.61
N LYS A 27 6.58 7.89 6.49
CA LYS A 27 7.00 8.32 5.15
C LYS A 27 6.23 9.58 4.72
N SER A 28 6.93 10.53 4.09
CA SER A 28 6.37 11.80 3.63
C SER A 28 5.46 11.65 2.40
N SER A 29 4.52 12.58 2.27
CA SER A 29 3.62 12.72 1.12
C SER A 29 4.36 12.93 -0.21
N THR A 30 5.54 13.56 -0.16
CA THR A 30 6.42 13.80 -1.32
C THR A 30 6.91 12.51 -1.98
N LYS A 31 6.97 11.40 -1.22
CA LYS A 31 7.42 10.09 -1.71
C LYS A 31 6.30 9.08 -1.85
N ASN A 32 5.13 9.30 -1.24
CA ASN A 32 4.01 8.37 -1.28
C ASN A 32 2.68 9.12 -1.16
N PRO A 33 1.72 8.90 -2.08
CA PRO A 33 0.36 9.40 -1.93
C PRO A 33 -0.21 8.99 -0.58
N LEU A 34 -0.75 9.97 0.14
CA LEU A 34 -1.43 9.78 1.40
C LEU A 34 -2.94 9.86 1.18
N SER A 35 -3.66 8.95 1.82
CA SER A 35 -5.12 8.93 1.85
C SER A 35 -5.58 8.99 3.30
N LYS A 36 -6.74 9.61 3.51
CA LYS A 36 -7.42 9.60 4.81
C LYS A 36 -8.25 8.33 4.93
N VAL A 37 -8.15 7.65 6.07
CA VAL A 37 -8.90 6.42 6.37
C VAL A 37 -9.48 6.51 7.77
N THR A 38 -10.61 5.86 8.02
CA THR A 38 -11.23 5.80 9.35
C THR A 38 -10.43 4.87 10.27
N ALA A 39 -10.31 5.24 11.54
CA ALA A 39 -9.76 4.36 12.57
C ALA A 39 -10.75 3.23 12.92
N ASP A 40 -10.23 2.06 13.33
CA ASP A 40 -11.03 0.87 13.66
C ASP A 40 -11.89 1.03 14.92
N ASP A 41 -11.51 1.94 15.82
CA ASP A 41 -12.18 2.20 17.08
C ASP A 41 -12.99 3.51 17.01
N SER A 42 -14.31 3.37 17.14
CA SER A 42 -15.37 4.37 17.33
C SER A 42 -14.98 5.85 17.52
N GLU A 43 -15.69 6.71 16.76
CA GLU A 43 -15.61 8.18 16.60
C GLU A 43 -14.66 8.66 15.51
N GLU A 44 -15.15 8.70 14.25
CA GLU A 44 -14.73 9.51 13.08
C GLU A 44 -13.28 10.04 13.01
N LYS A 45 -12.31 9.30 13.54
CA LYS A 45 -10.92 9.74 13.59
C LYS A 45 -10.29 9.39 12.26
N GLU A 46 -10.13 10.41 11.43
CA GLU A 46 -9.39 10.30 10.18
C GLU A 46 -7.90 10.11 10.48
N LEU A 47 -7.35 9.01 10.00
CA LEU A 47 -5.93 8.72 9.97
C LEU A 47 -5.37 9.02 8.58
N VAL A 48 -4.21 9.65 8.51
CA VAL A 48 -3.50 9.91 7.25
C VAL A 48 -2.50 8.78 7.01
N MET A 49 -2.71 7.98 5.98
CA MET A 49 -1.91 6.77 5.70
C MET A 49 -1.48 6.69 4.24
N CYS A 50 -0.29 6.16 3.97
CA CYS A 50 0.11 5.85 2.60
C CYS A 50 -0.59 4.60 2.08
N ASN A 51 -0.74 4.51 0.76
CA ASN A 51 -1.42 3.40 0.07
C ASN A 51 -0.89 2.02 0.50
N THR A 52 0.42 1.89 0.69
CA THR A 52 1.07 0.68 1.20
C THR A 52 0.56 0.32 2.60
N CYS A 53 0.58 1.26 3.55
CA CYS A 53 0.13 0.99 4.91
C CYS A 53 -1.37 0.69 4.98
N ILE A 54 -2.18 1.32 4.12
CA ILE A 54 -3.60 1.00 4.00
C ILE A 54 -3.78 -0.44 3.52
N CYS A 55 -3.07 -0.83 2.47
CA CYS A 55 -3.12 -2.19 1.95
C CYS A 55 -2.60 -3.21 2.96
N LEU A 56 -1.57 -2.89 3.75
CA LEU A 56 -1.05 -3.75 4.82
C LEU A 56 -2.02 -3.91 5.99
N ARG A 57 -2.70 -2.82 6.39
CA ARG A 57 -3.77 -2.87 7.41
C ARG A 57 -4.89 -3.79 6.96
N ASN A 58 -5.37 -3.65 5.72
CA ASN A 58 -6.43 -4.48 5.17
C ASN A 58 -6.00 -5.94 4.93
N LEU A 59 -4.74 -6.17 4.55
CA LEU A 59 -4.21 -7.52 4.40
C LEU A 59 -4.08 -8.24 5.75
N SER A 60 -3.79 -7.52 6.83
CA SER A 60 -3.73 -8.10 8.18
C SER A 60 -5.08 -8.71 8.58
N LEU A 61 -6.21 -8.13 8.15
CA LEU A 61 -7.54 -8.69 8.35
C LEU A 61 -7.74 -10.04 7.62
N LEU A 62 -7.05 -10.24 6.49
CA LEU A 62 -7.10 -11.49 5.71
C LEU A 62 -6.17 -12.57 6.28
N CYS A 63 -5.08 -12.20 6.96
CA CYS A 63 -4.10 -13.15 7.52
C CYS A 63 -4.59 -13.89 8.78
N VAL A 64 -5.37 -13.22 9.63
CA VAL A 64 -5.66 -13.66 11.01
C VAL A 64 -6.81 -14.67 11.08
N SER A 65 -7.72 -14.71 10.11
CA SER A 65 -9.00 -15.42 10.27
C SER A 65 -8.99 -16.92 9.94
N GLU A 66 -8.15 -17.39 9.00
CA GLU A 66 -8.24 -18.78 8.50
C GLU A 66 -7.00 -19.65 8.79
N SER A 67 -5.81 -19.07 8.85
CA SER A 67 -4.54 -19.81 8.93
C SER A 67 -4.32 -20.49 10.29
N GLU A 68 -4.75 -19.84 11.37
CA GLU A 68 -4.46 -20.30 12.74
C GLU A 68 -5.44 -21.38 13.22
N LYS A 69 -6.66 -21.43 12.68
CA LYS A 69 -7.69 -22.38 13.15
C LYS A 69 -7.49 -23.81 12.64
N ILE A 70 -6.88 -24.00 11.47
CA ILE A 70 -6.84 -25.33 10.81
C ILE A 70 -5.57 -26.12 11.16
N ARG A 71 -4.52 -25.46 11.69
CA ARG A 71 -3.26 -26.14 12.09
C ARG A 71 -3.42 -27.20 13.18
N LYS A 72 -4.55 -27.21 13.89
CA LYS A 72 -4.74 -28.09 15.06
C LYS A 72 -5.08 -29.54 14.74
N ASP A 73 -5.48 -29.90 13.51
CA ASP A 73 -6.16 -31.20 13.32
C ASP A 73 -5.48 -32.20 12.38
N THR A 74 -4.57 -31.80 11.48
CA THR A 74 -4.01 -32.72 10.46
C THR A 74 -2.49 -32.82 10.39
N GLY A 75 -1.74 -31.98 11.10
CA GLY A 75 -0.26 -31.97 11.10
C GLY A 75 0.41 -31.55 9.77
N TYR A 76 -0.31 -31.58 8.65
CA TYR A 76 0.16 -31.18 7.32
C TYR A 76 -0.70 -30.07 6.73
N GLU A 77 -0.03 -29.07 6.15
CA GLU A 77 -0.68 -27.97 5.41
C GLU A 77 -1.18 -28.52 4.06
N THR A 78 -2.47 -28.33 3.78
CA THR A 78 -3.07 -28.63 2.47
C THR A 78 -2.51 -27.71 1.39
N GLU A 79 -2.51 -28.15 0.12
CA GLU A 79 -2.12 -27.31 -1.01
C GLU A 79 -2.89 -25.98 -1.09
N ILE A 80 -4.17 -26.01 -0.71
CA ILE A 80 -5.04 -24.83 -0.64
C ILE A 80 -4.50 -23.82 0.40
N GLN A 81 -4.12 -24.29 1.58
CA GLN A 81 -3.56 -23.43 2.63
C GLN A 81 -2.20 -22.86 2.24
N ILE A 82 -1.34 -23.69 1.61
CA ILE A 82 -0.05 -23.26 1.08
C ILE A 82 -0.26 -22.14 0.05
N ASN A 83 -1.21 -22.32 -0.87
CA ASN A 83 -1.50 -21.32 -1.90
C ASN A 83 -2.05 -20.02 -1.30
N ARG A 84 -2.99 -20.09 -0.35
CA ARG A 84 -3.50 -18.88 0.34
C ARG A 84 -2.37 -18.10 1.03
N ARG A 85 -1.48 -18.79 1.76
CA ARG A 85 -0.33 -18.15 2.41
C ARG A 85 0.65 -17.55 1.41
N LYS A 86 0.92 -18.23 0.30
CA LYS A 86 1.81 -17.73 -0.76
C LYS A 86 1.20 -16.53 -1.50
N GLU A 87 -0.12 -16.50 -1.69
CA GLU A 87 -0.81 -15.33 -2.25
C GLU A 87 -0.67 -14.12 -1.34
N VAL A 88 -0.87 -14.27 -0.03
CA VAL A 88 -0.65 -13.19 0.95
C VAL A 88 0.79 -12.67 0.86
N ARG A 89 1.78 -13.56 0.81
CA ARG A 89 3.19 -13.17 0.66
C ARG A 89 3.45 -12.43 -0.65
N PHE A 90 2.81 -12.84 -1.75
CA PHE A 90 2.88 -12.13 -3.03
C PHE A 90 2.34 -10.71 -2.93
N ARG A 91 1.19 -10.51 -2.27
CA ARG A 91 0.60 -9.18 -2.05
C ARG A 91 1.54 -8.28 -1.27
N LEU A 92 2.08 -8.78 -0.15
CA LEU A 92 3.06 -8.06 0.67
C LEU A 92 4.27 -7.64 -0.16
N TYR A 93 4.82 -8.57 -0.94
CA TYR A 93 5.96 -8.32 -1.80
C TYR A 93 5.67 -7.24 -2.84
N ALA A 94 4.55 -7.34 -3.56
CA ALA A 94 4.15 -6.34 -4.56
C ALA A 94 4.00 -4.94 -3.95
N TYR A 95 3.31 -4.83 -2.82
CA TYR A 95 3.14 -3.54 -2.13
C TYR A 95 4.48 -2.93 -1.69
N GLN A 96 5.39 -3.77 -1.19
CA GLN A 96 6.72 -3.36 -0.80
C GLN A 96 7.51 -2.83 -2.00
N GLN A 97 7.60 -3.60 -3.09
CA GLN A 97 8.34 -3.23 -4.30
C GLN A 97 7.82 -1.90 -4.87
N ILE A 98 6.50 -1.72 -4.94
CA ILE A 98 5.89 -0.45 -5.38
C ILE A 98 6.31 0.70 -4.46
N SER A 99 6.23 0.50 -3.13
CA SER A 99 6.55 1.55 -2.15
C SER A 99 8.03 1.94 -2.04
N GLU A 100 8.91 1.07 -2.54
CA GLU A 100 10.36 1.26 -2.56
C GLU A 100 10.84 1.78 -3.92
N SER A 101 10.04 1.62 -4.98
CA SER A 101 10.31 2.19 -6.30
C SER A 101 10.20 3.72 -6.30
N GLU A 102 11.08 4.38 -7.05
CA GLU A 102 11.16 5.84 -7.13
C GLU A 102 9.87 6.46 -7.69
N ASN A 103 9.25 5.79 -8.67
CA ASN A 103 8.05 6.26 -9.37
C ASN A 103 6.76 5.61 -8.87
N LEU A 104 6.80 4.89 -7.74
CA LEU A 104 5.65 4.18 -7.17
C LEU A 104 4.95 3.24 -8.16
N ARG A 105 5.76 2.65 -9.04
CA ARG A 105 5.35 1.69 -10.04
C ARG A 105 6.50 0.74 -10.32
N VAL A 106 6.17 -0.51 -10.60
CA VAL A 106 7.15 -1.57 -10.88
C VAL A 106 6.77 -2.21 -12.19
N GLU A 107 7.76 -2.55 -13.01
CA GLU A 107 7.52 -3.26 -14.26
C GLU A 107 6.90 -4.65 -13.98
N GLU A 108 5.82 -5.00 -14.67
CA GLU A 108 5.06 -6.22 -14.44
C GLU A 108 5.94 -7.47 -14.59
N HIS A 109 6.80 -7.49 -15.61
CA HIS A 109 7.67 -8.61 -15.87
C HIS A 109 8.68 -8.83 -14.73
N ASP A 110 9.29 -7.76 -14.22
CA ASP A 110 10.23 -7.85 -13.10
C ASP A 110 9.50 -8.29 -11.82
N LEU A 111 8.32 -7.71 -11.54
CA LEU A 111 7.52 -8.10 -10.38
C LEU A 111 7.15 -9.60 -10.40
N ILE A 112 6.75 -10.14 -11.55
CA ILE A 112 6.38 -11.56 -11.69
C ILE A 112 7.59 -12.46 -11.43
N ASN A 113 8.72 -12.19 -12.07
CA ASN A 113 9.88 -13.08 -12.01
C ASN A 113 10.61 -12.98 -10.67
N SER A 114 10.77 -11.75 -10.15
CA SER A 114 11.37 -11.55 -8.83
C SER A 114 10.51 -12.18 -7.72
N ALA A 115 9.18 -12.07 -7.79
CA ALA A 115 8.28 -12.73 -6.85
C ALA A 115 8.34 -14.26 -6.95
N ALA A 116 8.47 -14.81 -8.16
CA ALA A 116 8.61 -16.25 -8.39
C ALA A 116 9.81 -16.81 -7.61
N GLU A 117 10.96 -16.14 -7.72
CA GLU A 117 12.18 -16.48 -6.99
C GLU A 117 12.06 -16.26 -5.48
N LYS A 118 11.58 -15.08 -5.05
CA LYS A 118 11.56 -14.70 -3.62
C LYS A 118 10.54 -15.48 -2.80
N ILE A 119 9.39 -15.83 -3.39
CA ILE A 119 8.28 -16.49 -2.68
C ILE A 119 8.23 -18.00 -2.99
N ASN A 120 9.09 -18.47 -3.91
CA ASN A 120 9.14 -19.85 -4.37
C ASN A 120 7.77 -20.29 -4.95
N ILE A 121 7.33 -19.57 -5.98
CA ILE A 121 6.15 -19.86 -6.81
C ILE A 121 6.57 -19.86 -8.27
N SER A 122 5.81 -20.51 -9.15
CA SER A 122 6.07 -20.39 -10.58
C SER A 122 5.71 -18.99 -11.08
N PRO A 123 6.35 -18.50 -12.16
CA PRO A 123 5.94 -17.25 -12.82
C PRO A 123 4.47 -17.24 -13.23
N ILE A 124 3.92 -18.40 -13.59
CA ILE A 124 2.49 -18.56 -13.91
C ILE A 124 1.62 -18.29 -12.68
N THR A 125 1.99 -18.83 -11.52
CA THR A 125 1.27 -18.58 -10.26
C THR A 125 1.39 -17.11 -9.83
N ALA A 126 2.58 -16.51 -9.95
CA ALA A 126 2.79 -15.09 -9.70
C ALA A 126 1.90 -14.21 -10.59
N ARG A 127 1.82 -14.51 -11.90
CA ARG A 127 0.91 -13.82 -12.83
C ARG A 127 -0.56 -13.95 -12.41
N ARG A 128 -1.01 -15.14 -12.02
CA ARG A 128 -2.40 -15.35 -11.53
C ARG A 128 -2.70 -14.52 -10.27
N TYR A 129 -1.74 -14.43 -9.35
CA TYR A 129 -1.89 -13.58 -8.17
C TYR A 129 -1.92 -12.11 -8.56
N LEU A 130 -1.10 -11.69 -9.51
CA LEU A 130 -1.11 -10.33 -10.06
C LEU A 130 -2.44 -9.99 -10.71
N ASP A 131 -2.96 -10.87 -11.57
CA ASP A 131 -4.28 -10.72 -12.22
C ASP A 131 -5.40 -10.52 -11.20
N LYS A 132 -5.36 -11.27 -10.10
CA LYS A 132 -6.34 -11.15 -9.02
C LYS A 132 -6.26 -9.79 -8.32
N ILE A 133 -5.06 -9.31 -8.01
CA ILE A 133 -4.87 -8.02 -7.32
C ILE A 133 -5.01 -6.80 -8.21
N CYS A 134 -4.93 -6.99 -9.53
CA CYS A 134 -5.19 -6.00 -10.57
C CYS A 134 -6.61 -6.10 -11.16
N SER A 135 -7.47 -6.95 -10.60
CA SER A 135 -8.88 -7.02 -11.00
C SER A 135 -9.62 -5.71 -10.71
N SER A 136 -10.85 -5.57 -11.20
CA SER A 136 -11.67 -4.38 -10.92
C SER A 136 -11.99 -4.16 -9.44
N ALA A 137 -11.90 -5.21 -8.62
CA ALA A 137 -12.02 -5.15 -7.16
C ALA A 137 -10.64 -5.16 -6.46
N GLY A 138 -9.57 -5.14 -7.23
CA GLY A 138 -8.19 -5.13 -6.77
C GLY A 138 -7.72 -3.72 -6.44
N VAL A 139 -6.65 -3.64 -5.64
CA VAL A 139 -6.07 -2.36 -5.19
C VAL A 139 -4.93 -1.87 -6.06
N LEU A 140 -4.48 -2.70 -7.00
CA LEU A 140 -3.45 -2.35 -7.99
C LEU A 140 -4.09 -2.25 -9.37
N LYS A 141 -3.41 -1.59 -10.29
CA LYS A 141 -3.76 -1.55 -11.71
C LYS A 141 -2.52 -1.72 -12.57
N ARG A 142 -2.75 -2.14 -13.81
CA ARG A 142 -1.74 -2.13 -14.86
C ARG A 142 -1.81 -0.83 -15.64
N VAL A 143 -0.65 -0.29 -15.95
CA VAL A 143 -0.49 0.91 -16.79
C VAL A 143 0.45 0.55 -17.92
N ASP A 144 -0.02 0.74 -19.15
CA ASP A 144 0.74 0.48 -20.36
C ASP A 144 1.37 1.79 -20.83
N ASP A 145 2.70 1.85 -20.84
CA ASP A 145 3.47 3.01 -21.31
C ASP A 145 3.91 2.84 -22.78
N GLY A 146 3.43 1.80 -23.49
CA GLY A 146 3.76 1.46 -24.87
C GLY A 146 4.95 0.50 -24.98
N ASP A 147 6.03 0.75 -24.25
CA ASP A 147 7.24 -0.09 -24.25
C ASP A 147 7.19 -1.21 -23.19
N SER A 148 6.58 -0.91 -22.04
CA SER A 148 6.47 -1.82 -20.89
C SER A 148 5.14 -1.63 -20.18
N VAL A 149 4.71 -2.69 -19.49
CA VAL A 149 3.56 -2.65 -18.59
C VAL A 149 4.05 -2.50 -17.16
N TYR A 150 3.53 -1.49 -16.47
CA TYR A 150 3.82 -1.21 -15.07
C TYR A 150 2.63 -1.54 -14.18
N VAL A 151 2.92 -1.81 -12.91
CA VAL A 151 1.93 -2.03 -11.86
C VAL A 151 2.06 -0.93 -10.81
N GLU A 152 0.95 -0.27 -10.51
CA GLU A 152 0.87 0.80 -9.50
C GLU A 152 -0.43 0.71 -8.70
N TYR A 153 -0.56 1.49 -7.62
CA TYR A 153 -1.79 1.54 -6.83
C TYR A 153 -2.96 2.15 -7.63
N SER A 154 -4.15 1.57 -7.49
CA SER A 154 -5.39 2.04 -8.13
C SER A 154 -6.33 2.80 -7.18
N LEU A 155 -5.89 3.11 -5.96
CA LEU A 155 -6.78 3.60 -4.90
C LEU A 155 -7.53 4.86 -5.33
N LYS A 156 -8.86 4.78 -5.33
CA LYS A 156 -9.77 5.92 -5.41
C LYS A 156 -10.17 6.33 -4.00
N LYS A 157 -10.54 7.60 -3.81
CA LYS A 157 -11.02 8.12 -2.50
C LYS A 157 -12.21 7.35 -1.91
N GLU A 158 -12.90 6.55 -2.72
CA GLU A 158 -14.14 5.85 -2.39
C GLU A 158 -13.92 4.41 -1.87
N ASP A 159 -12.71 3.85 -2.02
CA ASP A 159 -12.46 2.42 -1.76
C ASP A 159 -12.36 2.03 -0.26
N PHE A 160 -12.56 3.00 0.66
CA PHE A 160 -12.39 2.84 2.11
C PHE A 160 -13.55 3.35 2.96
N GLN A 161 -14.76 3.45 2.38
CA GLN A 161 -15.99 3.71 3.14
C GLN A 161 -16.44 2.50 3.96
#